data_AF-A0A661M162-F1
#
_entry.id   AF-A0A661M162-F1
#
_cell.length_a   1.000
_cell.length_b   1.000
_cell.length_c   1.000
_cell.angle_alpha   90.00
_cell.angle_beta   90.00
_cell.angle_gamma   90.00
#
_symmetry.space_group_name_H-M   'P 1'
#
loop_
_entity.id
_entity.type
_entity.pdbx_description
1 polymer ?
#
loop_
_entity_poly.entity_id
_entity_poly.type
_entity_poly.pdbx_seq_one_letter_code
_entity_poly.pdbx_strand_id
1 'polypeptide(L)' 'FLYDFSYPTVILQAGESISVHSGPEASGKLIWTRKYVWNNKGDEAILYDATGNVVDVYGY' A
#
# COMPACT_ATOMS: atom_id res chain seq x y z
N PHE A 1 5.02 8.00 9.84
CA PHE A 1 4.32 9.25 10.24
C PHE A 1 3.30 9.61 9.15
N LEU A 2 2.01 9.66 9.50
CA LEU A 2 0.80 10.01 8.71
C LEU A 2 0.51 9.33 7.35
N TYR A 3 1.48 8.73 6.67
CA TYR A 3 1.32 8.06 5.38
C TYR A 3 2.07 6.73 5.30
N ASP A 4 1.99 5.90 6.36
CA ASP A 4 2.42 4.49 6.28
C ASP A 4 1.21 3.54 6.39
N PHE A 5 1.24 2.43 5.66
CA PHE A 5 0.31 1.30 5.84
C PHE A 5 1.09 0.08 6.34
N SER A 6 0.62 -0.53 7.43
CA SER A 6 1.16 -1.79 7.92
C SER A 6 0.20 -2.92 7.58
N TYR A 7 0.71 -3.92 6.87
CA TYR A 7 -0.08 -5.11 6.55
C TYR A 7 -0.42 -5.89 7.83
N PRO A 8 -1.65 -6.43 7.94
CA PRO A 8 -1.89 -7.51 8.88
C PRO A 8 -1.14 -8.76 8.42
N THR A 9 -1.18 -9.84 9.22
CA THR A 9 -0.67 -11.13 8.76
C THR A 9 -1.39 -11.57 7.48
N VAL A 10 -0.65 -11.68 6.39
CA VAL A 10 -1.11 -12.11 5.07
C VAL A 10 -0.13 -13.15 4.55
N ILE A 11 -0.65 -14.19 3.91
CA ILE A 11 0.13 -15.15 3.14
C ILE A 11 -0.28 -14.97 1.68
N LEU A 12 0.68 -14.70 0.80
CA LEU A 12 0.49 -14.67 -0.65
C LEU A 12 1.20 -15.89 -1.24
N GLN A 13 0.46 -16.69 -1.99
CA GLN A 13 1.04 -17.76 -2.81
C GLN A 13 1.71 -17.16 -4.05
N ALA A 14 2.59 -17.94 -4.68
CA ALA A 14 3.26 -17.51 -5.91
C ALA A 14 2.23 -17.13 -7.00
N GLY A 15 2.37 -15.91 -7.53
CA GLY A 15 1.47 -15.36 -8.55
C GLY A 15 0.20 -14.68 -8.03
N GLU A 16 -0.07 -14.72 -6.72
CA GLU A 16 -1.18 -13.97 -6.13
C GLU A 16 -0.90 -12.47 -6.04
N SER A 17 -1.96 -11.70 -5.82
CA SER A 17 -1.88 -10.25 -5.64
C SER A 17 -2.78 -9.79 -4.50
N ILE A 18 -2.37 -8.71 -3.84
CA ILE A 18 -3.17 -8.01 -2.84
C ILE A 18 -3.25 -6.53 -3.18
N SER A 19 -4.36 -5.90 -2.82
CA SER A 19 -4.58 -4.47 -3.02
C SER A 19 -4.89 -3.80 -1.68
N VAL A 20 -4.34 -2.60 -1.52
CA VAL A 20 -4.60 -1.70 -0.38
C VAL A 20 -5.31 -0.48 -0.94
N HIS A 21 -6.45 -0.13 -0.35
CA HIS A 21 -7.35 0.90 -0.88
C HIS A 21 -7.32 2.15 -0.02
N SER A 22 -7.43 3.31 -0.66
CA SER A 22 -7.52 4.61 0.01
C SER A 22 -8.56 5.54 -0.63
N GLY A 23 -8.94 6.60 0.08
CA GLY A 23 -9.93 7.58 -0.37
C GLY A 23 -11.34 7.35 0.17
N PRO A 24 -12.26 8.32 -0.02
CA PRO A 24 -13.61 8.27 0.54
C PRO A 24 -14.40 7.01 0.13
N GLU A 25 -14.13 6.53 -1.08
CA GLU A 25 -14.81 5.37 -1.69
C GLU A 25 -14.05 4.04 -1.52
N ALA A 26 -12.94 4.03 -0.76
CA ALA A 26 -12.16 2.80 -0.59
C ALA A 26 -13.04 1.65 -0.07
N SER A 27 -12.87 0.47 -0.66
CA SER A 27 -13.65 -0.72 -0.31
C SER A 27 -12.76 -1.95 -0.40
N GLY A 28 -13.30 -3.11 -0.01
CA GLY A 28 -12.53 -4.36 0.04
C GLY A 28 -11.87 -4.62 1.40
N LYS A 29 -10.94 -5.58 1.42
CA LYS A 29 -10.42 -6.17 2.67
C LYS A 29 -9.39 -5.29 3.38
N LEU A 30 -8.51 -4.63 2.63
CA LEU A 30 -7.47 -3.76 3.19
C LEU A 30 -7.76 -2.31 2.81
N ILE A 31 -8.23 -1.56 3.80
CA ILE A 31 -8.44 -0.12 3.68
C ILE A 31 -7.36 0.57 4.51
N TRP A 32 -6.55 1.39 3.86
CA TRP A 32 -5.53 2.19 4.53
C TRP A 32 -6.15 3.40 5.22
N THR A 33 -6.93 4.18 4.47
CA THR A 33 -7.57 5.39 4.98
C THR A 33 -8.73 5.82 4.09
N ARG A 34 -9.63 6.64 4.65
CA ARG A 34 -10.70 7.30 3.90
C ARG A 34 -10.29 8.65 3.30
N LYS A 35 -9.03 9.05 3.47
CA LYS A 35 -8.45 10.26 2.87
C LYS A 35 -7.75 9.93 1.56
N TYR A 36 -7.63 10.93 0.69
CA TYR A 36 -6.78 10.83 -0.50
C TYR A 36 -5.31 10.80 -0.08
N VAL A 37 -4.57 9.80 -0.56
CA VAL A 37 -3.13 9.63 -0.28
C VAL A 37 -2.28 9.37 -1.52
N TRP A 38 -2.92 9.16 -2.68
CA TRP A 38 -2.22 8.87 -3.93
C TRP A 38 -2.66 9.81 -5.05
N ASN A 39 -1.68 10.32 -5.79
CA ASN A 39 -1.85 11.15 -6.97
C ASN A 39 -1.00 10.61 -8.13
N ASN A 40 -1.64 10.34 -9.27
CA ASN A 40 -1.01 9.82 -10.50
C ASN A 40 -0.15 10.87 -11.25
N LYS A 41 0.52 11.79 -10.56
CA LYS A 41 1.31 12.89 -11.15
C LYS A 41 2.63 13.12 -10.42
N GLY A 42 3.24 12.06 -9.88
CA GLY A 42 4.53 12.14 -9.19
C GLY A 42 4.55 11.62 -7.76
N ASP A 43 3.47 11.04 -7.25
CA ASP A 43 3.55 10.32 -5.97
C ASP A 43 4.28 8.98 -6.18
N GLU A 44 4.97 8.55 -5.13
CA GLU A 44 5.76 7.32 -5.08
C GLU A 44 5.27 6.43 -3.93
N ALA A 45 5.18 5.13 -4.19
CA ALA A 45 4.91 4.10 -3.23
C ALA A 45 6.19 3.28 -3.01
N ILE A 46 6.55 3.07 -1.75
CA ILE A 46 7.72 2.29 -1.35
C ILE A 46 7.26 1.08 -0.55
N LEU A 47 7.66 -0.12 -0.98
CA LEU A 47 7.43 -1.35 -0.25
C LEU A 47 8.66 -1.68 0.60
N TYR A 48 8.44 -1.88 1.90
CA TYR A 48 9.49 -2.29 2.84
C TYR A 48 9.29 -3.73 3.30
N ASP A 49 10.39 -4.44 3.53
CA ASP A 49 10.38 -5.72 4.24
C ASP A 49 10.19 -5.53 5.76
N ALA A 50 10.03 -6.64 6.49
CA ALA A 50 9.81 -6.62 7.93
C ALA A 50 10.99 -6.06 8.76
N THR A 51 12.18 -5.96 8.16
CA THR A 51 13.37 -5.37 8.78
C THR A 51 13.59 -3.90 8.40
N GLY A 52 12.74 -3.36 7.52
CA GLY A 52 12.78 -1.96 7.07
C GLY A 52 13.61 -1.73 5.81
N ASN A 53 14.04 -2.77 5.08
CA ASN A 53 14.72 -2.57 3.80
C ASN A 53 13.70 -2.33 2.68
N VAL A 54 14.07 -1.52 1.69
CA VAL A 54 13.27 -1.30 0.49
C VAL A 54 13.30 -2.55 -0.39
N VAL A 55 12.12 -3.07 -0.72
CA VAL A 55 11.92 -4.21 -1.63
C VAL A 55 11.56 -3.72 -3.03
N ASP A 56 10.72 -2.70 -3.11
CA ASP A 56 10.26 -2.14 -4.37
C ASP A 56 9.88 -0.67 -4.23
N VAL A 57 9.95 0.06 -5.34
CA VAL A 57 9.59 1.47 -5.46
C VAL A 57 8.84 1.67 -6.78
N TYR A 58 7.65 2.27 -6.70
CA TYR A 58 6.85 2.58 -7.88
C TYR A 58 6.33 4.02 -7.81
N GLY A 59 6.50 4.77 -8.90
CA GLY A 59 6.00 6.13 -9.05
C GLY A 59 5.37 6.36 -10.42
N TYR A 60 4.57 7.42 -10.52
CA TYR A 60 3.91 7.85 -11.75
C TYR A 60 4.58 9.07 -12.38
#